data_AF-A0A956EGH3-F1
#
_entry.id   AF-A0A956EGH3-F1
#
_cell.length_a   1.000
_cell.length_b   1.000
_cell.length_c   1.000
_cell.angle_alpha   90.00
_cell.angle_beta   90.00
_cell.angle_gamma   90.00
#
_symmetry.space_group_name_H-M   'P 1'
#
loop_
_entity.id
_entity.type
_entity.pdbx_description
1 polymer ?
#
loop_
_entity_poly.entity_id
_entity_poly.type
_entity_poly.pdbx_seq_one_letter_code
_entity_poly.pdbx_strand_id
1 'polypeptide(L)'
;MRRPLLVLVALSALSACNREGDPTIPETLLGTCTYVNRFSDAQECREYRGVEWGEEAARADCSDWGGSLEMPGACEYPSILGACVLTEGAEQVIRVVVPGEDPSKCRSSERGCELFGGGIFVPSPLCGGADDYINEDESVFQPPVLECRDPIEGEPPGQSEGGKVCTWSMISGSTEEGRHFNDYASCERVLTQRPYAAVPPPAPPVDPDPRMDDPTYVAELEWVKTQVEASACVCCHQTSITPEGASVWDIDAPGNWVNTFSPYGLAFAGGFLDSSLLGAYPPEENNGFDRDHTGIPTTDPDRLIAFFAAELAFRGFTPDDWADADPTPAPFYQQSIYVPGACEEGEGVAADGSVSWSGGGARYVYVLEAGSENPMVPPNLDRPAGTLWKLDVAPESSPLRSGELRYGEVPEGSAQALPLEGAPPALVDGRDYYLYVSADVMIPITRCTFTYRG
;
A
#
# COMPACT_ATOMS: atom_id res chain seq x y z
N MET A 1 -49.51 -5.52 12.95
CA MET A 1 -49.51 -5.55 11.47
C MET A 1 -48.14 -5.12 11.01
N ARG A 2 -47.27 -6.09 10.68
CA ARG A 2 -45.87 -5.88 10.29
C ARG A 2 -45.83 -5.60 8.78
N ARG A 3 -45.24 -4.48 8.37
CA ARG A 3 -44.90 -4.20 6.96
C ARG A 3 -43.60 -4.94 6.63
N PRO A 4 -43.50 -5.67 5.51
CA PRO A 4 -42.24 -6.23 5.06
C PRO A 4 -41.37 -5.10 4.51
N LEU A 5 -40.14 -4.99 5.02
CA LEU A 5 -39.09 -4.16 4.44
C LEU A 5 -38.56 -4.94 3.21
N LEU A 6 -38.75 -4.38 2.03
CA LEU A 6 -38.19 -4.92 0.79
C LEU A 6 -36.70 -4.57 0.81
N VAL A 7 -35.84 -5.55 1.07
CA VAL A 7 -34.40 -5.42 0.92
C VAL A 7 -34.13 -5.40 -0.58
N LEU A 8 -33.72 -4.23 -1.10
CA LEU A 8 -33.15 -4.13 -2.44
C LEU A 8 -31.75 -4.74 -2.35
N VAL A 9 -31.62 -5.99 -2.83
CA VAL A 9 -30.33 -6.61 -3.08
C VAL A 9 -29.73 -5.86 -4.28
N ALA A 10 -28.81 -4.94 -4.03
CA ALA A 10 -27.95 -4.42 -5.07
C ALA A 10 -27.04 -5.57 -5.51
N LEU A 11 -27.30 -6.12 -6.69
CA LEU A 11 -26.35 -7.00 -7.36
C LEU A 11 -25.13 -6.15 -7.72
N SER A 12 -24.07 -6.23 -6.93
CA SER A 12 -22.74 -5.81 -7.32
C SER A 12 -22.27 -6.77 -8.42
N ALA A 13 -22.54 -6.40 -9.68
CA ALA A 13 -22.02 -7.11 -10.82
C ALA A 13 -20.49 -6.94 -10.86
N LEU A 14 -19.79 -8.06 -10.71
CA LEU A 14 -18.38 -8.24 -11.01
C LEU A 14 -18.10 -7.78 -12.46
N SER A 15 -17.68 -6.53 -12.62
CA SER A 15 -16.90 -6.12 -13.79
C SER A 15 -15.44 -6.26 -13.41
N ALA A 16 -14.82 -7.33 -13.90
CA ALA A 16 -13.37 -7.37 -14.04
C ALA A 16 -12.98 -6.17 -14.92
N CYS A 17 -12.46 -5.11 -14.31
CA CYS A 17 -12.02 -3.93 -15.03
C CYS A 17 -10.91 -4.34 -16.00
N ASN A 18 -11.21 -4.28 -17.30
CA ASN A 18 -10.21 -4.32 -18.35
C ASN A 18 -9.39 -3.03 -18.22
N ARG A 19 -8.19 -3.11 -17.63
CA ARG A 19 -7.32 -1.95 -17.34
C ARG A 19 -6.34 -1.62 -18.47
N GLU A 20 -6.52 -2.22 -19.64
CA GLU A 20 -5.79 -1.88 -20.85
C GLU A 20 -6.69 -1.08 -21.81
N GLY A 21 -6.18 0.04 -22.34
CA GLY A 21 -6.77 0.73 -23.49
C GLY A 21 -7.01 2.23 -23.32
N ASP A 22 -7.68 2.81 -24.31
CA ASP A 22 -8.14 4.20 -24.34
C ASP A 22 -9.55 4.26 -23.72
N PRO A 23 -9.72 4.72 -22.48
CA PRO A 23 -10.99 4.65 -21.78
C PRO A 23 -12.02 5.52 -22.50
N THR A 24 -13.23 5.00 -22.69
CA THR A 24 -14.32 5.82 -23.23
C THR A 24 -14.74 6.84 -22.17
N ILE A 25 -14.56 8.13 -22.47
CA ILE A 25 -14.95 9.23 -21.59
C ILE A 25 -16.26 9.82 -22.13
N PRO A 26 -17.39 9.69 -21.42
CA PRO A 26 -18.66 10.26 -21.87
C PRO A 26 -18.59 11.78 -22.03
N GLU A 27 -19.22 12.29 -23.09
CA GLU A 27 -19.36 13.74 -23.31
C GLU A 27 -20.33 14.40 -22.33
N THR A 28 -21.31 13.64 -21.83
CA THR A 28 -22.28 14.12 -20.85
C THR A 28 -21.58 14.44 -19.53
N LEU A 29 -21.74 15.67 -19.05
CA LEU A 29 -21.12 16.16 -17.83
C LEU A 29 -22.20 16.66 -16.88
N LEU A 30 -22.33 16.02 -15.72
CA LEU A 30 -23.27 16.45 -14.68
C LEU A 30 -22.73 17.67 -13.93
N GLY A 31 -21.45 17.63 -13.54
CA GLY A 31 -20.76 18.69 -12.82
C GLY A 31 -19.39 18.27 -12.33
N THR A 32 -18.83 19.07 -11.42
CA THR A 32 -17.47 18.92 -10.92
C THR A 32 -17.38 18.95 -9.40
N CYS A 33 -16.35 18.32 -8.86
CA CYS A 33 -15.99 18.42 -7.46
C CYS A 33 -14.53 18.88 -7.34
N THR A 34 -14.33 20.04 -6.72
CA THR A 34 -12.99 20.56 -6.42
C THR A 34 -12.61 20.19 -5.00
N TYR A 35 -11.43 19.60 -4.81
CA TYR A 35 -10.94 19.13 -3.52
C TYR A 35 -9.42 19.30 -3.42
N VAL A 36 -8.87 19.15 -2.22
CA VAL A 36 -7.42 19.07 -2.01
C VAL A 36 -7.04 17.59 -1.91
N ASN A 37 -6.20 17.12 -2.81
CA ASN A 37 -5.72 15.75 -2.81
C ASN A 37 -4.82 15.53 -1.59
N ARG A 38 -5.14 14.52 -0.79
CA ARG A 38 -4.47 14.23 0.50
C ARG A 38 -3.05 13.65 0.34
N PHE A 39 -2.65 13.27 -0.86
CA PHE A 39 -1.33 12.70 -1.16
C PHE A 39 -0.38 13.73 -1.79
N SER A 40 -0.92 14.70 -2.54
CA SER A 40 -0.12 15.72 -3.24
C SER A 40 -0.26 17.12 -2.65
N ASP A 41 -1.21 17.33 -1.74
CA ASP A 41 -1.68 18.63 -1.23
C ASP A 41 -2.09 19.62 -2.35
N ALA A 42 -2.25 19.13 -3.57
CA ALA A 42 -2.66 19.92 -4.71
C ALA A 42 -4.19 20.01 -4.79
N GLN A 43 -4.69 21.15 -5.25
CA GLN A 43 -6.11 21.26 -5.60
C GLN A 43 -6.36 20.49 -6.89
N GLU A 44 -7.19 19.46 -6.81
CA GLU A 44 -7.64 18.65 -7.95
C GLU A 44 -9.13 18.85 -8.20
N CYS A 45 -9.57 18.41 -9.37
CA CYS A 45 -10.95 18.51 -9.79
C CYS A 45 -11.40 17.21 -10.45
N ARG A 46 -12.52 16.69 -9.96
CA ARG A 46 -13.24 15.53 -10.50
C ARG A 46 -14.38 16.00 -11.38
N GLU A 47 -14.55 15.37 -12.54
CA GLU A 47 -15.71 15.54 -13.41
C GLU A 47 -16.59 14.29 -13.33
N TYR A 48 -17.88 14.48 -13.03
CA TYR A 48 -18.88 13.39 -13.03
C TYR A 48 -19.49 13.28 -14.43
N ARG A 49 -19.10 12.25 -15.17
CA ARG A 49 -19.42 12.07 -16.59
C ARG A 49 -20.28 10.83 -16.85
N GLY A 50 -21.21 10.99 -17.78
CA GLY A 50 -22.16 9.95 -18.21
C GLY A 50 -23.56 10.14 -17.62
N VAL A 51 -24.54 9.45 -18.22
CA VAL A 51 -25.97 9.65 -17.92
C VAL A 51 -26.44 8.96 -16.65
N GLU A 52 -25.63 8.07 -16.07
CA GLU A 52 -25.99 7.32 -14.86
C GLU A 52 -25.68 8.10 -13.57
N TRP A 53 -24.92 9.21 -13.65
CA TRP A 53 -24.72 10.09 -12.52
C TRP A 53 -25.99 10.87 -12.16
N GLY A 54 -26.43 10.73 -10.91
CA GLY A 54 -27.42 11.59 -10.26
C GLY A 54 -26.76 12.62 -9.35
N GLU A 55 -27.44 13.75 -9.14
CA GLU A 55 -26.98 14.84 -8.27
C GLU A 55 -26.70 14.37 -6.82
N GLU A 56 -27.53 13.48 -6.29
CA GLU A 56 -27.36 12.94 -4.94
C GLU A 56 -26.10 12.08 -4.82
N ALA A 57 -25.86 11.20 -5.81
CA ALA A 57 -24.68 10.36 -5.85
C ALA A 57 -23.39 11.19 -6.02
N ALA A 58 -23.38 12.16 -6.94
CA ALA A 58 -22.23 13.05 -7.14
C ALA A 58 -21.92 13.90 -5.90
N ARG A 59 -22.97 14.32 -5.16
CA ARG A 59 -22.79 15.02 -3.89
C ARG A 59 -22.21 14.13 -2.81
N ALA A 60 -22.66 12.88 -2.72
CA ALA A 60 -22.12 11.92 -1.77
C ALA A 60 -20.63 11.67 -2.04
N ASP A 61 -20.25 11.33 -3.27
CA ASP A 61 -18.83 11.14 -3.65
C ASP A 61 -18.01 12.40 -3.34
N CYS A 62 -18.47 13.58 -3.79
CA CYS A 62 -17.74 14.81 -3.55
C CYS A 62 -17.52 15.10 -2.05
N SER A 63 -18.53 14.81 -1.23
CA SER A 63 -18.45 14.99 0.22
C SER A 63 -17.44 14.05 0.87
N ASP A 64 -17.29 12.82 0.36
CA ASP A 64 -16.32 11.85 0.89
C ASP A 64 -14.87 12.33 0.66
N TRP A 65 -14.65 13.08 -0.42
CA TRP A 65 -13.38 13.76 -0.71
C TRP A 65 -13.22 15.10 0.02
N GLY A 66 -14.20 15.54 0.82
CA GLY A 66 -14.20 16.85 1.47
C GLY A 66 -14.23 18.01 0.46
N GLY A 67 -14.74 17.75 -0.74
CA GLY A 67 -14.74 18.70 -1.85
C GLY A 67 -15.97 19.60 -1.90
N SER A 68 -15.96 20.51 -2.86
CA SER A 68 -17.08 21.40 -3.19
C SER A 68 -17.65 21.04 -4.56
N LEU A 69 -18.93 20.67 -4.59
CA LEU A 69 -19.65 20.28 -5.80
C LEU A 69 -20.20 21.50 -6.55
N GLU A 70 -19.92 21.60 -7.85
CA GLU A 70 -20.43 22.62 -8.75
C GLU A 70 -21.17 21.96 -9.95
N MET A 71 -22.37 22.45 -10.28
CA MET A 71 -23.20 21.91 -11.36
C MET A 71 -23.94 23.03 -12.12
N PRO A 72 -23.90 23.07 -13.47
CA PRO A 72 -22.95 22.39 -14.33
C PRO A 72 -21.57 23.08 -14.27
N GLY A 73 -20.51 22.34 -14.57
CA GLY A 73 -19.14 22.86 -14.60
C GLY A 73 -18.21 21.82 -15.20
N ALA A 74 -17.05 22.27 -15.70
CA ALA A 74 -15.95 21.41 -16.14
C ALA A 74 -14.68 21.82 -15.38
N CYS A 75 -13.73 20.89 -15.26
CA CYS A 75 -12.48 21.18 -14.58
C CYS A 75 -11.61 22.03 -15.50
N GLU A 76 -11.32 23.27 -15.10
CA GLU A 76 -10.52 24.21 -15.87
C GLU A 76 -9.19 24.51 -15.18
N TYR A 77 -8.09 24.20 -15.88
CA TYR A 77 -6.73 24.53 -15.44
C TYR A 77 -5.94 25.13 -16.60
N PRO A 78 -4.97 26.04 -16.35
CA PRO A 78 -4.12 26.61 -17.40
C PRO A 78 -3.27 25.56 -18.13
N SER A 79 -2.84 24.52 -17.41
CA SER A 79 -2.08 23.38 -17.93
C SER A 79 -2.42 22.15 -17.11
N ILE A 80 -2.39 20.98 -17.77
CA ILE A 80 -2.63 19.69 -17.16
C ILE A 80 -1.53 18.70 -17.55
N LEU A 81 -1.18 17.81 -16.63
CA LEU A 81 -0.31 16.66 -16.89
C LEU A 81 -1.09 15.55 -17.61
N GLY A 82 -2.36 15.40 -17.28
CA GLY A 82 -3.23 14.39 -17.87
C GLY A 82 -4.57 14.32 -17.14
N ALA A 83 -5.24 13.19 -17.28
CA ALA A 83 -6.45 12.87 -16.52
C ALA A 83 -6.44 11.42 -16.06
N CYS A 84 -6.86 11.19 -14.81
CA CYS A 84 -7.14 9.85 -14.33
C CYS A 84 -8.61 9.51 -14.56
N VAL A 85 -8.88 8.43 -15.29
CA VAL A 85 -10.24 7.99 -15.59
C VAL A 85 -10.59 6.79 -14.73
N LEU A 86 -11.56 6.99 -13.82
CA LEU A 86 -12.11 5.97 -12.94
C LEU A 86 -13.46 5.53 -13.51
N THR A 87 -13.61 4.25 -13.82
CA THR A 87 -14.83 3.72 -14.45
C THR A 87 -15.56 2.78 -13.49
N GLU A 88 -16.80 3.12 -13.12
CA GLU A 88 -17.71 2.17 -12.45
C GLU A 88 -18.61 1.46 -13.47
N GLY A 89 -18.77 2.07 -14.66
CA GLY A 89 -19.48 1.54 -15.82
C GLY A 89 -19.23 2.43 -17.04
N ALA A 90 -19.75 2.04 -18.21
CA ALA A 90 -19.55 2.82 -19.44
C ALA A 90 -20.18 4.23 -19.39
N GLU A 91 -21.22 4.42 -18.57
CA GLU A 91 -22.00 5.65 -18.45
C GLU A 91 -21.98 6.26 -17.04
N GLN A 92 -21.08 5.76 -16.18
CA GLN A 92 -20.79 6.30 -14.85
C GLN A 92 -19.27 6.38 -14.68
N VAL A 93 -18.70 7.52 -15.10
CA VAL A 93 -17.26 7.75 -15.16
C VAL A 93 -16.89 8.96 -14.31
N ILE A 94 -15.84 8.84 -13.52
CA ILE A 94 -15.18 9.97 -12.87
C ILE A 94 -13.90 10.26 -13.64
N ARG A 95 -13.75 11.49 -14.14
CA ARG A 95 -12.49 11.96 -14.73
C ARG A 95 -11.84 12.95 -13.78
N VAL A 96 -10.75 12.55 -13.15
CA VAL A 96 -9.92 13.45 -12.32
C VAL A 96 -8.94 14.17 -13.24
N VAL A 97 -9.01 15.49 -13.31
CA VAL A 97 -8.05 16.29 -14.07
C VAL A 97 -6.85 16.60 -13.20
N VAL A 98 -5.65 16.24 -13.65
CA VAL A 98 -4.41 16.42 -12.90
C VAL A 98 -3.72 17.71 -13.37
N PRO A 99 -3.79 18.81 -12.61
CA PRO A 99 -3.17 20.07 -13.01
C PRO A 99 -1.64 19.99 -12.95
N GLY A 100 -0.98 20.74 -13.83
CA GLY A 100 0.48 20.88 -13.77
C GLY A 100 1.10 21.27 -15.11
N GLU A 101 2.30 21.83 -15.02
CA GLU A 101 3.13 22.23 -16.17
C GLU A 101 4.53 21.63 -16.15
N ASP A 102 4.85 20.80 -15.15
CA ASP A 102 6.14 20.16 -14.95
C ASP A 102 6.13 18.72 -15.48
N PRO A 103 6.79 18.44 -16.63
CA PRO A 103 6.85 17.09 -17.19
C PRO A 103 7.48 16.04 -16.23
N SER A 104 8.28 16.46 -15.26
CA SER A 104 8.88 15.54 -14.29
C SER A 104 7.83 14.86 -13.39
N LYS A 105 6.62 15.43 -13.30
CA LYS A 105 5.50 14.89 -12.49
C LYS A 105 4.54 13.99 -13.29
N CYS A 106 4.81 13.74 -14.57
CA CYS A 106 3.95 12.89 -15.40
C CYS A 106 3.88 11.46 -14.87
N ARG A 107 5.03 10.83 -14.60
CA ARG A 107 5.11 9.44 -14.12
C ARG A 107 4.52 9.27 -12.71
N SER A 108 4.73 10.23 -11.82
CA SER A 108 4.13 10.18 -10.48
C SER A 108 2.60 10.32 -10.56
N SER A 109 2.09 11.13 -11.49
CA SER A 109 0.65 11.31 -11.74
C SER A 109 0.01 10.06 -12.35
N GLU A 110 0.67 9.45 -13.33
CA GLU A 110 0.27 8.17 -13.93
C GLU A 110 0.20 7.07 -12.88
N ARG A 111 1.27 6.91 -12.09
CA ARG A 111 1.30 5.96 -10.97
C ARG A 111 0.21 6.27 -9.94
N GLY A 112 0.02 7.54 -9.59
CA GLY A 112 -1.07 7.99 -8.72
C GLY A 112 -2.43 7.50 -9.20
N CYS A 113 -2.69 7.63 -10.50
CA CYS A 113 -3.91 7.17 -11.12
C CYS A 113 -4.06 5.65 -11.12
N GLU A 114 -3.07 4.94 -11.64
CA GLU A 114 -3.22 3.53 -11.99
C GLU A 114 -3.00 2.60 -10.79
N LEU A 115 -2.04 2.92 -9.93
CA LEU A 115 -1.70 2.10 -8.77
C LEU A 115 -2.59 2.42 -7.56
N PHE A 116 -2.85 3.71 -7.30
CA PHE A 116 -3.53 4.15 -6.09
C PHE A 116 -4.99 4.55 -6.34
N GLY A 117 -5.27 5.20 -7.46
CA GLY A 117 -6.63 5.55 -7.88
C GLY A 117 -7.40 4.36 -8.47
N GLY A 118 -6.70 3.36 -9.02
CA GLY A 118 -7.30 2.23 -9.74
C GLY A 118 -7.90 2.60 -11.10
N GLY A 119 -7.51 3.75 -11.66
CA GLY A 119 -7.97 4.26 -12.96
C GLY A 119 -7.03 3.96 -14.12
N ILE A 120 -7.34 4.57 -15.26
CA ILE A 120 -6.46 4.61 -16.44
C ILE A 120 -5.96 6.06 -16.61
N PHE A 121 -4.65 6.25 -16.73
CA PHE A 121 -4.08 7.58 -16.94
C PHE A 121 -4.07 7.94 -18.44
N VAL A 122 -4.69 9.08 -18.77
CA VAL A 122 -4.69 9.63 -20.12
C VAL A 122 -3.74 10.83 -20.13
N PRO A 123 -2.52 10.69 -20.70
CA PRO A 123 -1.51 11.74 -20.65
C PRO A 123 -1.91 12.94 -21.53
N SER A 124 -1.56 14.14 -21.11
CA SER A 124 -1.61 15.32 -21.97
C SER A 124 -0.41 15.33 -22.93
N PRO A 125 -0.40 16.19 -23.96
CA PRO A 125 0.77 16.36 -24.82
C PRO A 125 2.07 16.71 -24.07
N LEU A 126 1.96 17.30 -22.87
CA LEU A 126 3.10 17.60 -22.00
C LEU A 126 3.77 16.32 -21.47
N CYS A 127 2.98 15.26 -21.24
CA CYS A 127 3.42 13.98 -20.70
C CYS A 127 3.64 12.88 -21.76
N GLY A 128 3.31 13.13 -23.03
CA GLY A 128 3.45 12.14 -24.12
C GLY A 128 4.85 12.01 -24.73
N GLY A 129 5.92 12.35 -24.00
CA GLY A 129 7.32 12.31 -24.47
C GLY A 129 8.17 11.21 -23.80
N ALA A 130 9.31 10.85 -24.42
CA ALA A 130 10.15 9.72 -24.03
C ALA A 130 10.66 9.75 -22.56
N ASP A 131 10.71 8.56 -21.96
CA ASP A 131 10.96 8.24 -20.54
C ASP A 131 12.40 8.49 -20.04
N ASP A 132 12.77 9.76 -19.82
CA ASP A 132 14.10 10.09 -19.26
C ASP A 132 14.07 10.55 -17.79
N TYR A 133 12.91 10.48 -17.11
CA TYR A 133 12.77 11.12 -15.79
C TYR A 133 12.94 10.15 -14.63
N ILE A 134 14.01 10.38 -13.85
CA ILE A 134 14.21 9.82 -12.51
C ILE A 134 13.64 10.83 -11.53
N ASN A 135 12.58 10.47 -10.79
CA ASN A 135 12.02 11.33 -9.75
C ASN A 135 12.90 11.21 -8.50
N GLU A 136 13.82 12.16 -8.29
CA GLU A 136 14.78 12.16 -7.17
C GLU A 136 14.15 12.64 -5.83
N ASP A 137 12.95 13.24 -5.87
CA ASP A 137 12.33 13.91 -4.71
C ASP A 137 11.38 13.01 -3.88
N GLU A 138 11.25 11.72 -4.19
CA GLU A 138 10.39 10.81 -3.43
C GLU A 138 11.17 10.11 -2.31
N SER A 139 10.53 9.95 -1.14
CA SER A 139 11.11 9.16 -0.05
C SER A 139 11.25 7.71 -0.49
N VAL A 140 12.48 7.27 -0.69
CA VAL A 140 12.81 5.90 -1.09
C VAL A 140 12.61 4.96 0.08
N PHE A 141 12.03 3.77 -0.18
CA PHE A 141 11.95 2.68 0.79
C PHE A 141 13.32 2.40 1.40
N GLN A 142 13.40 2.49 2.72
CA GLN A 142 14.60 2.14 3.47
C GLN A 142 14.49 0.69 3.96
N PRO A 143 15.43 -0.20 3.58
CA PRO A 143 15.44 -1.58 4.01
C PRO A 143 15.38 -1.73 5.54
N PRO A 144 14.65 -2.73 6.06
CA PRO A 144 14.54 -2.95 7.49
C PRO A 144 15.90 -3.34 8.09
N VAL A 145 16.16 -2.87 9.32
CA VAL A 145 17.32 -3.28 10.11
C VAL A 145 16.84 -3.73 11.49
N LEU A 146 17.46 -4.79 12.00
CA LEU A 146 17.27 -5.23 13.38
C LEU A 146 18.09 -4.34 14.31
N GLU A 147 17.41 -3.47 15.05
CA GLU A 147 18.04 -2.54 15.99
C GLU A 147 18.12 -3.19 17.38
N CYS A 148 19.34 -3.48 17.84
CA CYS A 148 19.57 -4.07 19.16
C CYS A 148 20.13 -3.04 20.15
N ARG A 149 19.30 -2.61 21.10
CA ARG A 149 19.65 -1.58 22.10
C ARG A 149 19.69 -2.18 23.51
N ASP A 150 20.41 -1.51 24.41
CA ASP A 150 20.31 -1.85 25.84
C ASP A 150 18.92 -1.46 26.37
N PRO A 151 18.35 -2.19 27.32
CA PRO A 151 17.08 -1.82 27.92
C PRO A 151 17.19 -0.45 28.61
N ILE A 152 16.11 0.33 28.56
CA ILE A 152 16.01 1.61 29.26
C ILE A 152 16.22 1.40 30.77
N GLU A 153 16.81 2.39 31.44
CA GLU A 153 17.08 2.33 32.88
C GLU A 153 15.80 2.04 33.68
N GLY A 154 15.83 0.94 34.45
CA GLY A 154 14.72 0.47 35.27
C GLY A 154 13.93 -0.69 34.65
N GLU A 155 14.11 -0.97 33.36
CA GLU A 155 13.50 -2.12 32.70
C GLU A 155 14.30 -3.42 32.93
N PRO A 156 13.65 -4.60 32.86
CA PRO A 156 14.37 -5.86 32.88
C PRO A 156 15.29 -6.03 31.66
N PRO A 157 16.31 -6.90 31.75
CA PRO A 157 17.09 -7.31 30.57
C PRO A 157 16.20 -7.79 29.43
N GLY A 158 16.56 -7.44 28.20
CA GLY A 158 15.89 -7.96 27.01
C GLY A 158 16.17 -9.44 26.76
N GLN A 159 15.42 -10.01 25.83
CA GLN A 159 15.41 -11.43 25.49
C GLN A 159 16.51 -11.81 24.48
N SER A 160 17.12 -10.83 23.82
CA SER A 160 18.17 -11.06 22.83
C SER A 160 19.57 -11.19 23.45
N GLU A 161 20.55 -11.53 22.61
CA GLU A 161 21.94 -11.75 23.05
C GLU A 161 22.47 -10.55 23.86
N GLY A 162 23.12 -10.85 25.00
CA GLY A 162 23.66 -9.84 25.89
C GLY A 162 22.62 -9.10 26.74
N GLY A 163 21.36 -9.56 26.77
CA GLY A 163 20.28 -8.90 27.51
C GLY A 163 19.76 -7.64 26.80
N LYS A 164 19.99 -7.55 25.48
CA LYS A 164 19.52 -6.45 24.63
C LYS A 164 18.07 -6.68 24.21
N VAL A 165 17.42 -5.59 23.84
CA VAL A 165 16.12 -5.59 23.17
C VAL A 165 16.39 -5.35 21.69
N CYS A 166 16.04 -6.33 20.85
CA CYS A 166 16.20 -6.23 19.41
C CYS A 166 14.84 -6.04 18.75
N THR A 167 14.72 -5.04 17.87
CA THR A 167 13.45 -4.67 17.23
C THR A 167 13.68 -4.36 15.76
N TRP A 168 12.88 -4.95 14.88
CA TRP A 168 12.92 -4.64 13.45
C TRP A 168 12.35 -3.25 13.20
N SER A 169 13.13 -2.41 12.52
CA SER A 169 12.68 -1.11 12.01
C SER A 169 11.84 -1.27 10.75
N MET A 170 10.70 -1.95 10.91
CA MET A 170 9.80 -2.34 9.83
C MET A 170 8.34 -2.22 10.24
N ILE A 171 7.43 -1.97 9.30
CA ILE A 171 5.98 -1.89 9.60
C ILE A 171 5.40 -3.15 10.27
N SER A 172 5.95 -4.33 9.98
CA SER A 172 5.58 -5.61 10.61
C SER A 172 6.40 -5.94 11.86
N GLY A 173 7.32 -5.06 12.25
CA GLY A 173 8.22 -5.25 13.39
C GLY A 173 7.56 -4.89 14.71
N SER A 174 7.86 -5.70 15.74
CA SER A 174 7.43 -5.48 17.11
C SER A 174 8.62 -5.64 18.07
N THR A 175 8.64 -4.83 19.14
CA THR A 175 9.54 -5.01 20.29
C THR A 175 8.97 -6.07 21.24
N GLU A 176 9.64 -6.30 22.36
CA GLU A 176 9.16 -7.23 23.40
C GLU A 176 7.86 -6.74 24.04
N GLU A 177 6.96 -7.68 24.38
CA GLU A 177 5.68 -7.36 25.03
C GLU A 177 5.88 -6.53 26.30
N GLY A 178 5.09 -5.46 26.44
CA GLY A 178 5.16 -4.52 27.56
C GLY A 178 6.20 -3.40 27.40
N ARG A 179 6.89 -3.32 26.26
CA ARG A 179 7.76 -2.19 25.88
C ARG A 179 7.12 -1.40 24.72
N HIS A 180 7.64 -0.20 24.47
CA HIS A 180 7.19 0.64 23.35
C HIS A 180 8.13 0.51 22.14
N PHE A 181 7.56 0.40 20.94
CA PHE A 181 8.32 0.24 19.70
C PHE A 181 9.32 1.38 19.47
N ASN A 182 8.87 2.62 19.63
CA ASN A 182 9.65 3.83 19.33
C ASN A 182 10.84 4.06 20.28
N ASP A 183 10.91 3.34 21.40
CA ASP A 183 12.07 3.33 22.30
C ASP A 183 13.22 2.47 21.71
N TYR A 184 12.88 1.46 20.91
CA TYR A 184 13.81 0.42 20.46
C TYR A 184 14.04 0.39 18.94
N ALA A 185 13.17 1.00 18.14
CA ALA A 185 13.31 1.15 16.70
C ALA A 185 12.83 2.53 16.19
N SER A 186 13.31 2.95 15.01
CA SER A 186 12.96 4.25 14.44
C SER A 186 11.71 4.22 13.55
N CYS A 187 10.77 5.14 13.81
CA CYS A 187 9.65 5.40 12.92
C CYS A 187 10.06 6.07 11.61
N GLU A 188 11.18 6.80 11.55
CA GLU A 188 11.62 7.46 10.32
C GLU A 188 11.79 6.46 9.17
N ARG A 189 12.34 5.29 9.47
CA ARG A 189 12.49 4.20 8.49
C ARG A 189 11.12 3.62 8.10
N VAL A 190 10.27 3.32 9.08
CA VAL A 190 8.94 2.75 8.86
C VAL A 190 8.11 3.65 7.93
N LEU A 191 8.18 4.97 8.12
CA LEU A 191 7.47 5.96 7.30
C LEU A 191 7.89 5.96 5.83
N THR A 192 9.11 5.53 5.50
CA THR A 192 9.53 5.33 4.10
C THR A 192 9.01 4.05 3.48
N GLN A 193 8.73 3.02 4.31
CA GLN A 193 8.25 1.73 3.84
C GLN A 193 6.75 1.73 3.56
N ARG A 194 6.04 2.61 4.27
CA ARG A 194 4.64 2.92 4.12
C ARG A 194 4.47 4.42 4.25
N PRO A 195 4.44 5.16 3.13
CA PRO A 195 4.17 6.58 3.16
C PRO A 195 2.90 6.85 3.96
N TYR A 196 3.09 7.55 5.07
CA TYR A 196 2.03 7.96 5.96
C TYR A 196 1.34 9.20 5.38
N ALA A 197 0.02 9.23 5.46
CA ALA A 197 -0.77 10.42 5.22
C ALA A 197 -1.69 10.65 6.42
N ALA A 198 -1.76 11.89 6.90
CA ALA A 198 -2.61 12.31 8.01
C ALA A 198 -4.09 12.22 7.62
N VAL A 199 -4.68 11.03 7.61
CA VAL A 199 -6.11 10.84 7.42
C VAL A 199 -6.76 10.91 8.80
N PRO A 200 -7.53 11.96 9.13
CA PRO A 200 -8.08 12.09 10.47
C PRO A 200 -8.95 10.88 10.82
N PRO A 201 -8.82 10.32 12.04
CA PRO A 201 -9.69 9.25 12.47
C PRO A 201 -11.16 9.70 12.53
N PRO A 202 -12.13 8.77 12.36
CA PRO A 202 -13.52 8.99 12.73
C PRO A 202 -13.66 9.71 14.08
N ALA A 203 -14.51 10.73 14.10
CA ALA A 203 -14.83 11.42 15.34
C ALA A 203 -15.43 10.43 16.35
N PRO A 204 -14.97 10.42 17.61
CA PRO A 204 -15.53 9.53 18.61
C PRO A 204 -17.03 9.85 18.84
N PRO A 205 -17.82 8.86 19.29
CA PRO A 205 -19.22 9.07 19.66
C PRO A 205 -19.36 10.22 20.68
N VAL A 206 -20.47 10.98 20.56
CA VAL A 206 -20.77 12.11 21.45
C VAL A 206 -21.09 11.62 22.87
N ASP A 207 -21.77 10.47 22.98
CA ASP A 207 -22.10 9.86 24.26
C ASP A 207 -20.92 9.01 24.78
N PRO A 208 -20.60 9.06 26.08
CA PRO A 208 -19.58 8.17 26.67
C PRO A 208 -19.92 6.70 26.42
N ASP A 209 -18.90 5.90 26.08
CA ASP A 209 -19.07 4.46 25.90
C ASP A 209 -19.30 3.79 27.27
N PRO A 210 -20.49 3.22 27.53
CA PRO A 210 -20.81 2.62 28.83
C PRO A 210 -19.95 1.40 29.17
N ARG A 211 -19.27 0.81 28.17
CA ARG A 211 -18.34 -0.32 28.41
C ARG A 211 -17.10 0.11 29.19
N MET A 212 -16.79 1.41 29.22
CA MET A 212 -15.69 1.94 30.03
C MET A 212 -15.95 1.84 31.55
N ASP A 213 -17.18 1.53 31.97
CA ASP A 213 -17.51 1.22 33.37
C ASP A 213 -17.29 -0.28 33.71
N ASP A 214 -17.05 -1.15 32.72
CA ASP A 214 -16.73 -2.57 32.92
C ASP A 214 -15.21 -2.76 33.05
N PRO A 215 -14.70 -3.13 34.25
CA PRO A 215 -13.26 -3.31 34.46
C PRO A 215 -12.67 -4.45 33.61
N THR A 216 -13.47 -5.43 33.19
CA THR A 216 -13.03 -6.52 32.31
C THR A 216 -12.74 -5.99 30.91
N TYR A 217 -13.65 -5.16 30.39
CA TYR A 217 -13.50 -4.53 29.09
C TYR A 217 -12.29 -3.59 29.08
N VAL A 218 -12.16 -2.75 30.12
CA VAL A 218 -11.04 -1.81 30.23
C VAL A 218 -9.71 -2.57 30.31
N ALA A 219 -9.61 -3.65 31.07
CA ALA A 219 -8.38 -4.44 31.14
C ALA A 219 -8.02 -5.06 29.77
N GLU A 220 -9.01 -5.47 28.99
CA GLU A 220 -8.79 -6.00 27.65
C GLU A 220 -8.37 -4.91 26.66
N LEU A 221 -9.05 -3.76 26.67
CA LEU A 221 -8.73 -2.58 25.87
C LEU A 221 -7.30 -2.08 26.11
N GLU A 222 -6.89 -2.04 27.38
CA GLU A 222 -5.51 -1.67 27.77
C GLU A 222 -4.50 -2.72 27.30
N TRP A 223 -4.81 -4.02 27.42
CA TRP A 223 -3.93 -5.06 26.86
C TRP A 223 -3.77 -4.92 25.35
N VAL A 224 -4.86 -4.73 24.59
CA VAL A 224 -4.79 -4.50 23.14
C VAL A 224 -3.93 -3.28 22.82
N LYS A 225 -4.06 -2.20 23.59
CA LYS A 225 -3.23 -1.01 23.43
C LYS A 225 -1.74 -1.35 23.58
N THR A 226 -1.36 -2.16 24.57
CA THR A 226 0.06 -2.58 24.72
C THR A 226 0.60 -3.38 23.54
N GLN A 227 -0.24 -4.18 22.85
CA GLN A 227 0.18 -4.89 21.63
C GLN A 227 0.48 -3.93 20.48
N VAL A 228 -0.36 -2.90 20.33
CA VAL A 228 -0.14 -1.84 19.34
C VAL A 228 1.09 -1.02 19.68
N GLU A 229 1.26 -0.62 20.95
CA GLU A 229 2.39 0.18 21.42
C GLU A 229 3.74 -0.53 21.24
N ALA A 230 3.77 -1.85 21.37
CA ALA A 230 4.95 -2.66 21.11
C ALA A 230 5.26 -2.81 19.60
N SER A 231 4.38 -2.36 18.70
CA SER A 231 4.50 -2.59 17.26
C SER A 231 4.67 -1.30 16.47
N ALA A 232 5.24 -1.39 15.26
CA ALA A 232 5.45 -0.24 14.38
C ALA A 232 4.17 0.50 13.96
N CYS A 233 2.99 -0.05 14.25
CA CYS A 233 1.70 0.61 14.09
C CYS A 233 1.68 2.02 14.70
N VAL A 234 2.38 2.24 15.81
CA VAL A 234 2.48 3.56 16.47
C VAL A 234 3.05 4.65 15.57
N CYS A 235 3.86 4.28 14.58
CA CYS A 235 4.46 5.24 13.65
C CYS A 235 3.44 5.94 12.76
N CYS A 236 2.22 5.37 12.64
CA CYS A 236 1.11 5.95 11.87
C CYS A 236 -0.14 6.22 12.72
N HIS A 237 -0.29 5.56 13.87
CA HIS A 237 -1.57 5.47 14.59
C HIS A 237 -1.53 5.96 16.04
N GLN A 238 -0.49 6.72 16.40
CA GLN A 238 -0.35 7.33 17.71
C GLN A 238 -0.03 8.81 17.55
N THR A 239 -1.00 9.68 17.81
CA THR A 239 -0.88 11.13 17.58
C THR A 239 0.35 11.74 18.27
N SER A 240 0.77 11.23 19.43
CA SER A 240 1.96 11.74 20.15
C SER A 240 3.30 11.41 19.48
N ILE A 241 3.33 10.47 18.53
CA ILE A 241 4.53 10.01 17.82
C ILE A 241 4.54 10.47 16.36
N THR A 242 3.37 10.47 15.72
CA THR A 242 3.22 10.80 14.29
C THR A 242 3.47 12.29 14.01
N PRO A 243 4.17 12.66 12.90
CA PRO A 243 4.50 14.05 12.61
C PRO A 243 3.29 14.99 12.40
N GLU A 244 2.22 14.49 11.81
CA GLU A 244 1.06 15.31 11.37
C GLU A 244 -0.29 14.81 11.93
N GLY A 245 -0.24 13.97 12.97
CA GLY A 245 -1.41 13.35 13.61
C GLY A 245 -1.58 11.87 13.30
N ALA A 246 -2.48 11.17 13.99
CA ALA A 246 -2.74 9.77 13.67
C ALA A 246 -3.50 9.63 12.33
N SER A 247 -3.20 8.54 11.60
CA SER A 247 -3.85 8.17 10.36
C SER A 247 -4.93 7.11 10.62
N VAL A 248 -6.16 7.32 10.14
CA VAL A 248 -7.30 6.38 10.15
C VAL A 248 -7.87 6.01 11.53
N TRP A 249 -7.03 5.80 12.54
CA TRP A 249 -7.38 5.49 13.93
C TRP A 249 -6.24 5.92 14.85
N ASP A 250 -6.54 6.17 16.13
CA ASP A 250 -5.60 6.78 17.08
C ASP A 250 -5.68 6.13 18.46
N ILE A 251 -4.56 5.60 18.96
CA ILE A 251 -4.47 5.00 20.31
C ILE A 251 -4.32 6.04 21.42
N ASP A 252 -4.02 7.29 21.10
CA ASP A 252 -3.99 8.40 22.05
C ASP A 252 -5.37 9.07 22.24
N ALA A 253 -6.37 8.65 21.46
CA ALA A 253 -7.71 9.20 21.58
C ALA A 253 -8.27 8.99 23.00
N PRO A 254 -8.90 10.03 23.60
CA PRO A 254 -9.39 9.96 24.97
C PRO A 254 -10.56 8.99 25.11
N GLY A 255 -10.67 8.34 26.27
CA GLY A 255 -11.74 7.39 26.56
C GLY A 255 -11.51 6.06 25.84
N ASN A 256 -12.52 5.56 25.12
CA ASN A 256 -12.38 4.33 24.34
C ASN A 256 -11.74 4.63 22.99
N TRP A 257 -10.42 4.48 22.90
CA TRP A 257 -9.66 4.77 21.68
C TRP A 257 -10.09 3.91 20.48
N VAL A 258 -10.63 2.70 20.70
CA VAL A 258 -11.10 1.82 19.62
C VAL A 258 -12.31 2.40 18.89
N ASN A 259 -13.02 3.36 19.48
CA ASN A 259 -14.08 4.10 18.79
C ASN A 259 -13.57 4.97 17.63
N THR A 260 -12.26 5.20 17.54
CA THR A 260 -11.65 5.83 16.36
C THR A 260 -11.58 4.91 15.15
N PHE A 261 -11.73 3.60 15.29
CA PHE A 261 -11.74 2.69 14.15
C PHE A 261 -13.05 2.80 13.37
N SER A 262 -12.97 2.71 12.03
CA SER A 262 -14.13 2.34 11.22
C SER A 262 -14.44 0.84 11.36
N PRO A 263 -15.65 0.35 11.00
CA PRO A 263 -15.93 -1.08 10.95
C PRO A 263 -14.91 -1.86 10.08
N TYR A 264 -14.51 -1.29 8.95
CA TYR A 264 -13.45 -1.84 8.10
C TYR A 264 -12.11 -1.92 8.84
N GLY A 265 -11.74 -0.89 9.60
CA GLY A 265 -10.52 -0.90 10.40
C GLY A 265 -10.55 -1.97 11.50
N LEU A 266 -11.70 -2.18 12.15
CA LEU A 266 -11.85 -3.28 13.12
C LEU A 266 -11.73 -4.64 12.44
N ALA A 267 -12.33 -4.79 11.25
CA ALA A 267 -12.23 -6.01 10.46
C ALA A 267 -10.79 -6.32 10.05
N PHE A 268 -10.05 -5.29 9.65
CA PHE A 268 -8.61 -5.37 9.39
C PHE A 268 -7.85 -5.80 10.65
N ALA A 269 -8.00 -5.07 11.75
CA ALA A 269 -7.26 -5.33 12.98
C ALA A 269 -7.49 -6.74 13.53
N GLY A 270 -8.74 -7.21 13.49
CA GLY A 270 -9.16 -8.54 13.90
C GLY A 270 -8.88 -9.66 12.89
N GLY A 271 -8.26 -9.39 11.74
CA GLY A 271 -7.91 -10.43 10.76
C GLY A 271 -9.07 -10.99 9.94
N PHE A 272 -10.22 -10.31 9.93
CA PHE A 272 -11.37 -10.69 9.09
C PHE A 272 -11.23 -10.18 7.65
N LEU A 273 -10.24 -9.33 7.40
CA LEU A 273 -9.74 -8.97 6.08
C LEU A 273 -8.35 -9.58 5.89
N ASP A 274 -8.13 -10.24 4.75
CA ASP A 274 -6.80 -10.75 4.41
C ASP A 274 -5.84 -9.58 4.22
N SER A 275 -4.85 -9.49 5.10
CA SER A 275 -3.80 -8.49 5.06
C SER A 275 -2.40 -9.10 5.00
N SER A 276 -2.32 -10.37 4.55
CA SER A 276 -1.07 -11.13 4.39
C SER A 276 -0.08 -10.43 3.44
N LEU A 277 -0.61 -9.70 2.45
CA LEU A 277 0.17 -8.95 1.46
C LEU A 277 1.00 -7.79 2.04
N LEU A 278 0.81 -7.45 3.32
CA LEU A 278 1.65 -6.50 4.04
C LEU A 278 2.99 -7.09 4.50
N GLY A 279 3.15 -8.42 4.41
CA GLY A 279 4.32 -9.13 4.89
C GLY A 279 4.33 -9.31 6.41
N ALA A 280 5.04 -10.34 6.88
CA ALA A 280 5.17 -10.66 8.30
C ALA A 280 6.51 -11.37 8.58
N TYR A 281 7.07 -11.10 9.75
CA TYR A 281 8.14 -11.92 10.32
C TYR A 281 7.53 -13.13 11.03
N PRO A 282 8.21 -14.29 11.04
CA PRO A 282 7.86 -15.36 11.96
C PRO A 282 7.88 -14.86 13.42
N PRO A 283 6.98 -15.33 14.30
CA PRO A 283 6.91 -14.85 15.68
C PRO A 283 8.23 -14.99 16.45
N GLU A 284 9.02 -16.05 16.20
CA GLU A 284 10.33 -16.27 16.79
C GLU A 284 11.39 -15.23 16.39
N GLU A 285 11.20 -14.55 15.26
CA GLU A 285 12.05 -13.45 14.78
C GLU A 285 11.49 -12.07 15.14
N ASN A 286 10.30 -12.02 15.76
CA ASN A 286 9.54 -10.81 16.05
C ASN A 286 9.07 -10.74 17.52
N ASN A 287 9.90 -11.23 18.45
CA ASN A 287 9.66 -11.16 19.89
C ASN A 287 8.35 -11.82 20.36
N GLY A 288 7.88 -12.84 19.64
CA GLY A 288 6.63 -13.56 19.91
C GLY A 288 5.39 -12.94 19.26
N PHE A 289 5.50 -11.82 18.55
CA PHE A 289 4.39 -11.18 17.87
C PHE A 289 4.11 -11.83 16.51
N ASP A 290 2.86 -12.25 16.32
CA ASP A 290 2.33 -12.81 15.09
C ASP A 290 1.37 -11.83 14.40
N ARG A 291 1.42 -11.79 13.06
CA ARG A 291 0.57 -10.99 12.18
C ARG A 291 0.01 -11.80 10.99
N ASP A 292 0.23 -13.10 10.96
CA ASP A 292 -0.23 -13.94 9.84
C ASP A 292 -1.76 -14.05 9.80
N HIS A 293 -2.42 -13.82 10.94
CA HIS A 293 -3.86 -13.98 11.12
C HIS A 293 -4.58 -12.73 11.65
N THR A 294 -3.87 -11.63 11.85
CA THR A 294 -4.42 -10.37 12.39
C THR A 294 -3.85 -9.18 11.65
N GLY A 295 -4.59 -8.07 11.58
CA GLY A 295 -4.07 -6.85 10.96
C GLY A 295 -2.98 -6.17 11.81
N ILE A 296 -3.11 -6.30 13.12
CA ILE A 296 -2.20 -5.76 14.15
C ILE A 296 -1.38 -6.93 14.72
N PRO A 297 -0.04 -6.83 14.79
CA PRO A 297 0.78 -7.84 15.44
C PRO A 297 0.40 -8.06 16.91
N THR A 298 0.40 -9.30 17.39
CA THR A 298 0.07 -9.64 18.79
C THR A 298 0.78 -10.90 19.25
N THR A 299 1.06 -11.02 20.55
CA THR A 299 1.57 -12.26 21.16
C THR A 299 0.46 -13.31 21.41
N ASP A 300 -0.80 -12.91 21.30
CA ASP A 300 -1.97 -13.78 21.44
C ASP A 300 -3.02 -13.48 20.35
N PRO A 301 -2.92 -14.14 19.17
CA PRO A 301 -3.83 -13.92 18.05
C PRO A 301 -5.29 -14.21 18.39
N ASP A 302 -5.57 -15.33 19.05
CA ASP A 302 -6.94 -15.74 19.37
C ASP A 302 -7.64 -14.73 20.28
N ARG A 303 -6.92 -14.19 21.27
CA ARG A 303 -7.43 -13.16 22.18
C ARG A 303 -7.70 -11.85 21.44
N LEU A 304 -6.79 -11.41 20.57
CA LEU A 304 -6.96 -10.19 19.78
C LEU A 304 -8.17 -10.29 18.82
N ILE A 305 -8.30 -11.43 18.13
CA ILE A 305 -9.42 -11.72 17.22
C ILE A 305 -10.74 -11.67 17.99
N ALA A 306 -10.80 -12.29 19.18
CA ALA A 306 -12.00 -12.28 20.01
C ALA A 306 -12.41 -10.86 20.44
N PHE A 307 -11.44 -10.01 20.80
CA PHE A 307 -11.70 -8.61 21.13
C PHE A 307 -12.31 -7.85 19.95
N PHE A 308 -11.68 -7.90 18.77
CA PHE A 308 -12.19 -7.17 17.59
C PHE A 308 -13.50 -7.73 17.05
N ALA A 309 -13.75 -9.04 17.17
CA ALA A 309 -15.06 -9.62 16.87
C ALA A 309 -16.17 -9.05 17.78
N ALA A 310 -15.87 -8.90 19.09
CA ALA A 310 -16.80 -8.31 20.05
C ALA A 310 -17.06 -6.81 19.76
N GLU A 311 -16.04 -6.07 19.35
CA GLU A 311 -16.17 -4.67 18.91
C GLU A 311 -17.06 -4.53 17.67
N LEU A 312 -16.88 -5.40 16.67
CA LEU A 312 -17.73 -5.44 15.49
C LEU A 312 -19.18 -5.78 15.85
N ALA A 313 -19.39 -6.80 16.68
CA ALA A 313 -20.71 -7.22 17.13
C ALA A 313 -21.44 -6.11 17.90
N PHE A 314 -20.71 -5.36 18.75
CA PHE A 314 -21.26 -4.19 19.44
C PHE A 314 -21.76 -3.11 18.47
N ARG A 315 -21.11 -2.99 17.30
CA ARG A 315 -21.48 -2.04 16.23
C ARG A 315 -22.48 -2.61 15.22
N GLY A 316 -22.98 -3.83 15.44
CA GLY A 316 -23.97 -4.48 14.60
C GLY A 316 -23.40 -5.16 13.35
N PHE A 317 -22.10 -5.41 13.32
CA PHE A 317 -21.40 -6.14 12.25
C PHE A 317 -20.96 -7.53 12.70
N THR A 318 -20.62 -8.37 11.75
CA THR A 318 -20.07 -9.72 11.95
C THR A 318 -18.88 -9.95 11.01
N PRO A 319 -17.92 -10.83 11.36
CA PRO A 319 -16.84 -11.18 10.43
C PRO A 319 -17.31 -11.60 9.03
N ASP A 320 -18.47 -12.25 8.93
CA ASP A 320 -19.06 -12.70 7.67
C ASP A 320 -19.40 -11.53 6.71
N ASP A 321 -19.53 -10.29 7.20
CA ASP A 321 -19.74 -9.11 6.37
C ASP A 321 -18.54 -8.81 5.43
N TRP A 322 -17.39 -9.44 5.68
CA TRP A 322 -16.17 -9.32 4.88
C TRP A 322 -15.70 -10.65 4.24
N ALA A 323 -16.51 -11.71 4.29
CA ALA A 323 -16.09 -13.04 3.81
C ALA A 323 -15.69 -13.08 2.32
N ASP A 324 -16.28 -12.20 1.51
CA ASP A 324 -16.01 -12.09 0.07
C ASP A 324 -15.14 -10.87 -0.28
N ALA A 325 -14.55 -10.20 0.72
CA ALA A 325 -13.71 -9.04 0.49
C ALA A 325 -12.35 -9.43 -0.11
N ASP A 326 -11.89 -8.64 -1.09
CA ASP A 326 -10.55 -8.77 -1.62
C ASP A 326 -9.47 -8.47 -0.55
N PRO A 327 -8.28 -9.08 -0.66
CA PRO A 327 -7.13 -8.74 0.19
C PRO A 327 -6.79 -7.26 0.20
N THR A 328 -6.29 -6.79 1.34
CA THR A 328 -5.99 -5.39 1.62
C THR A 328 -4.51 -5.19 1.97
N PRO A 329 -3.89 -4.06 1.59
CA PRO A 329 -4.44 -2.95 0.82
C PRO A 329 -4.58 -3.26 -0.68
N ALA A 330 -5.61 -2.68 -1.30
CA ALA A 330 -5.94 -2.92 -2.70
C ALA A 330 -4.73 -2.76 -3.66
N PRO A 331 -3.84 -1.75 -3.54
CA PRO A 331 -2.67 -1.66 -4.42
C PRO A 331 -1.80 -2.92 -4.40
N PHE A 332 -1.58 -3.54 -3.23
CA PHE A 332 -0.82 -4.78 -3.11
C PHE A 332 -1.56 -5.94 -3.75
N TYR A 333 -2.86 -6.04 -3.51
CA TYR A 333 -3.66 -7.10 -4.10
C TYR A 333 -3.61 -7.02 -5.63
N GLN A 334 -3.77 -5.83 -6.20
CA GLN A 334 -3.65 -5.64 -7.65
C GLN A 334 -2.27 -6.02 -8.20
N GLN A 335 -1.19 -5.78 -7.44
CA GLN A 335 0.14 -6.25 -7.83
C GLN A 335 0.25 -7.77 -7.73
N SER A 336 -0.31 -8.37 -6.68
CA SER A 336 -0.20 -9.81 -6.42
C SER A 336 -0.88 -10.65 -7.51
N ILE A 337 -2.01 -10.20 -8.04
CA ILE A 337 -2.79 -10.91 -9.06
C ILE A 337 -2.42 -10.52 -10.50
N TYR A 338 -1.44 -9.62 -10.68
CA TYR A 338 -1.01 -9.21 -12.01
C TYR A 338 -0.41 -10.40 -12.76
N VAL A 339 -0.88 -10.63 -13.98
CA VAL A 339 -0.37 -11.68 -14.87
C VAL A 339 0.51 -11.03 -15.93
N PRO A 340 1.82 -11.33 -15.97
CA PRO A 340 2.73 -10.69 -16.92
C PRO A 340 2.46 -11.13 -18.36
N GLY A 341 2.36 -10.15 -19.26
CA GLY A 341 2.35 -10.35 -20.71
C GLY A 341 3.74 -10.68 -21.26
N ALA A 342 3.86 -10.77 -22.59
CA ALA A 342 5.15 -10.87 -23.23
C ALA A 342 5.88 -9.51 -23.18
N CYS A 343 7.20 -9.54 -22.99
CA CYS A 343 8.03 -8.35 -23.07
C CYS A 343 7.98 -7.74 -24.48
N GLU A 344 7.89 -6.41 -24.53
CA GLU A 344 7.92 -5.65 -25.77
C GLU A 344 9.28 -4.97 -25.94
N GLU A 345 9.49 -4.20 -27.00
CA GLU A 345 10.63 -3.27 -27.16
C GLU A 345 12.05 -3.82 -26.92
N GLY A 346 12.23 -5.16 -26.94
CA GLY A 346 13.52 -5.79 -26.63
C GLY A 346 13.85 -5.86 -25.13
N GLU A 347 12.85 -5.70 -24.25
CA GLU A 347 13.01 -5.91 -22.81
C GLU A 347 13.36 -7.37 -22.49
N GLY A 348 14.06 -7.59 -21.38
CA GLY A 348 14.56 -8.89 -20.95
C GLY A 348 16.08 -8.92 -20.80
N VAL A 349 16.63 -10.13 -20.80
CA VAL A 349 18.09 -10.38 -20.78
C VAL A 349 18.54 -10.79 -22.18
N ALA A 350 19.48 -10.05 -22.76
CA ALA A 350 20.04 -10.32 -24.08
C ALA A 350 21.16 -11.39 -24.04
N ALA A 351 21.55 -11.91 -25.22
CA ALA A 351 22.62 -12.90 -25.37
C ALA A 351 23.96 -12.45 -24.74
N ASP A 352 24.26 -11.16 -24.83
CA ASP A 352 25.47 -10.58 -24.24
C ASP A 352 25.34 -10.33 -22.74
N GLY A 353 24.20 -10.69 -22.12
CA GLY A 353 23.90 -10.52 -20.71
C GLY A 353 23.31 -9.17 -20.33
N SER A 354 23.16 -8.23 -21.26
CA SER A 354 22.57 -6.91 -20.97
C SER A 354 21.11 -7.04 -20.56
N VAL A 355 20.70 -6.31 -19.53
CA VAL A 355 19.34 -6.29 -18.99
C VAL A 355 18.68 -4.98 -19.39
N SER A 356 17.55 -5.07 -20.10
CA SER A 356 16.80 -3.91 -20.60
C SER A 356 15.33 -3.99 -20.19
N TRP A 357 14.76 -2.84 -19.90
CA TRP A 357 13.33 -2.61 -19.66
C TRP A 357 12.91 -1.27 -20.28
N SER A 358 11.61 -1.06 -20.46
CA SER A 358 11.03 0.23 -20.84
C SER A 358 10.57 0.98 -19.58
N GLY A 359 10.73 2.31 -19.58
CA GLY A 359 10.42 3.18 -18.44
C GLY A 359 11.63 3.65 -17.62
N GLY A 360 11.37 4.06 -16.38
CA GLY A 360 12.30 4.85 -15.55
C GLY A 360 13.43 4.06 -14.86
N GLY A 361 14.11 4.74 -13.93
CA GLY A 361 15.23 4.18 -13.18
C GLY A 361 14.82 3.14 -12.13
N ALA A 362 15.52 2.00 -12.09
CA ALA A 362 15.21 0.85 -11.25
C ALA A 362 15.96 0.88 -9.92
N ARG A 363 15.25 0.54 -8.83
CA ARG A 363 15.86 0.24 -7.52
C ARG A 363 15.88 -1.24 -7.19
N TYR A 364 14.97 -2.00 -7.77
CA TYR A 364 14.96 -3.45 -7.64
C TYR A 364 14.82 -4.10 -9.01
N VAL A 365 15.70 -5.06 -9.30
CA VAL A 365 15.68 -5.83 -10.53
C VAL A 365 15.62 -7.30 -10.19
N TYR A 366 14.64 -8.00 -10.76
CA TYR A 366 14.43 -9.41 -10.57
C TYR A 366 14.43 -10.13 -11.91
N VAL A 367 15.07 -11.29 -11.95
CA VAL A 367 14.86 -12.28 -12.99
C VAL A 367 14.38 -13.55 -12.32
N LEU A 368 13.20 -14.00 -12.70
CA LEU A 368 12.53 -15.18 -12.13
C LEU A 368 12.25 -16.22 -13.21
N GLU A 369 11.94 -17.44 -12.79
CA GLU A 369 11.34 -18.43 -13.68
C GLU A 369 9.98 -17.91 -14.20
N ALA A 370 9.64 -18.24 -15.45
CA ALA A 370 8.31 -17.93 -15.96
C ALA A 370 7.23 -18.61 -15.10
N GLY A 371 6.20 -17.85 -14.72
CA GLY A 371 5.12 -18.32 -13.85
C GLY A 371 5.39 -18.18 -12.35
N SER A 372 6.55 -17.64 -11.94
CA SER A 372 6.76 -17.20 -10.56
C SER A 372 5.75 -16.12 -10.15
N GLU A 373 5.45 -16.07 -8.86
CA GLU A 373 4.65 -15.00 -8.26
C GLU A 373 5.34 -13.64 -8.39
N ASN A 374 4.54 -12.57 -8.36
CA ASN A 374 5.04 -11.20 -8.33
C ASN A 374 5.86 -10.97 -7.05
N PRO A 375 7.07 -10.38 -7.11
CA PRO A 375 7.74 -9.87 -5.93
C PRO A 375 6.91 -8.81 -5.21
N MET A 376 6.74 -8.97 -3.90
CA MET A 376 5.92 -8.12 -3.05
C MET A 376 6.75 -7.55 -1.89
N VAL A 377 6.15 -7.43 -0.70
CA VAL A 377 6.72 -6.72 0.45
C VAL A 377 7.66 -7.62 1.24
N PRO A 378 8.83 -7.11 1.70
CA PRO A 378 9.62 -7.84 2.67
C PRO A 378 8.83 -8.07 3.98
N PRO A 379 9.32 -8.93 4.90
CA PRO A 379 10.54 -9.74 4.78
C PRO A 379 10.33 -11.07 4.03
N ASN A 380 9.08 -11.46 3.77
CA ASN A 380 8.73 -12.82 3.34
C ASN A 380 8.17 -12.90 1.91
N LEU A 381 7.67 -11.81 1.31
CA LEU A 381 7.06 -11.83 -0.02
C LEU A 381 7.94 -11.19 -1.11
N ASP A 382 9.08 -10.61 -0.75
CA ASP A 382 9.99 -9.91 -1.65
C ASP A 382 10.94 -10.84 -2.42
N ARG A 383 10.89 -12.16 -2.15
CA ARG A 383 11.71 -13.20 -2.79
C ARG A 383 10.86 -14.44 -3.07
N PRO A 384 9.88 -14.34 -3.99
CA PRO A 384 8.99 -15.46 -4.30
C PRO A 384 9.76 -16.66 -4.85
N ALA A 385 9.16 -17.85 -4.74
CA ALA A 385 9.74 -19.07 -5.27
C ALA A 385 10.00 -18.94 -6.78
N GLY A 386 11.16 -19.44 -7.23
CA GLY A 386 11.62 -19.30 -8.61
C GLY A 386 12.35 -17.98 -8.92
N THR A 387 12.58 -17.11 -7.94
CA THR A 387 13.54 -15.99 -8.11
C THR A 387 14.94 -16.55 -8.38
N LEU A 388 15.51 -16.24 -9.54
CA LEU A 388 16.86 -16.67 -9.93
C LEU A 388 17.90 -15.63 -9.54
N TRP A 389 17.52 -14.36 -9.66
CA TRP A 389 18.37 -13.22 -9.35
C TRP A 389 17.54 -12.06 -8.82
N LYS A 390 18.02 -11.41 -7.76
CA LYS A 390 17.49 -10.17 -7.21
C LYS A 390 18.65 -9.23 -6.91
N LEU A 391 18.55 -8.01 -7.43
CA LEU A 391 19.49 -6.92 -7.18
C LEU A 391 18.75 -5.74 -6.55
N ASP A 392 19.32 -5.23 -5.46
CA ASP A 392 18.78 -4.09 -4.71
C ASP A 392 19.76 -2.91 -4.82
N VAL A 393 19.26 -1.74 -5.18
CA VAL A 393 20.03 -0.48 -5.18
C VAL A 393 19.89 0.18 -3.83
N ALA A 394 21.02 0.59 -3.24
CA ALA A 394 21.02 1.26 -1.95
C ALA A 394 20.20 2.56 -2.01
N PRO A 395 19.43 2.92 -0.98
CA PRO A 395 18.54 4.08 -1.03
C PRO A 395 19.24 5.40 -1.36
N GLU A 396 20.47 5.58 -0.88
CA GLU A 396 21.34 6.73 -1.12
C GLU A 396 22.00 6.75 -2.51
N SER A 397 21.91 5.66 -3.26
CA SER A 397 22.48 5.52 -4.60
C SER A 397 21.45 5.89 -5.68
N SER A 398 21.95 6.34 -6.83
CA SER A 398 21.12 6.61 -8.00
C SER A 398 20.48 5.31 -8.52
N PRO A 399 19.20 5.33 -8.95
CA PRO A 399 18.57 4.19 -9.61
C PRO A 399 19.34 3.76 -10.87
N LEU A 400 19.31 2.46 -11.17
CA LEU A 400 19.91 1.89 -12.39
C LEU A 400 19.11 2.29 -13.62
N ARG A 401 19.77 2.48 -14.75
CA ARG A 401 19.09 2.70 -16.04
C ARG A 401 19.06 1.44 -16.88
N SER A 402 18.04 1.35 -17.72
CA SER A 402 17.88 0.26 -18.69
C SER A 402 19.12 0.14 -19.58
N GLY A 403 19.63 -1.08 -19.75
CA GLY A 403 20.81 -1.38 -20.56
C GLY A 403 22.16 -1.11 -19.88
N GLU A 404 22.22 -0.47 -18.71
CA GLU A 404 23.47 -0.27 -17.96
C GLU A 404 23.84 -1.49 -17.09
N LEU A 405 22.88 -2.39 -16.88
CA LEU A 405 23.02 -3.57 -16.03
C LEU A 405 23.26 -4.82 -16.86
N ARG A 406 24.10 -5.72 -16.34
CA ARG A 406 24.30 -7.06 -16.89
C ARG A 406 23.88 -8.11 -15.88
N TYR A 407 23.28 -9.19 -16.36
CA TYR A 407 22.74 -10.25 -15.51
C TYR A 407 23.82 -10.87 -14.61
N GLY A 408 23.59 -10.81 -13.29
CA GLY A 408 24.52 -11.33 -12.27
C GLY A 408 25.67 -10.39 -11.90
N GLU A 409 25.74 -9.18 -12.46
CA GLU A 409 26.68 -8.16 -12.01
C GLU A 409 26.12 -7.35 -10.84
N VAL A 410 27.01 -6.84 -9.99
CA VAL A 410 26.66 -5.99 -8.85
C VAL A 410 27.35 -4.63 -9.03
N PRO A 411 26.69 -3.67 -9.71
CA PRO A 411 27.20 -2.31 -9.84
C PRO A 411 27.48 -1.62 -8.50
N GLU A 412 28.32 -0.59 -8.51
CA GLU A 412 28.53 0.28 -7.35
C GLU A 412 27.20 0.86 -6.86
N GLY A 413 26.98 0.89 -5.54
CA GLY A 413 25.73 1.35 -4.95
C GLY A 413 24.59 0.32 -4.99
N SER A 414 24.86 -0.94 -5.35
CA SER A 414 23.89 -2.02 -5.32
C SER A 414 24.41 -3.26 -4.57
N ALA A 415 23.50 -4.17 -4.23
CA ALA A 415 23.79 -5.45 -3.61
C ALA A 415 22.95 -6.56 -4.25
N GLN A 416 23.55 -7.73 -4.43
CA GLN A 416 22.81 -8.93 -4.81
C GLN A 416 22.09 -9.47 -3.59
N ALA A 417 20.75 -9.41 -3.59
CA ALA A 417 19.91 -9.95 -2.54
C ALA A 417 19.53 -11.42 -2.79
N LEU A 418 19.63 -11.90 -4.04
CA LEU A 418 19.53 -13.32 -4.38
C LEU A 418 20.32 -13.67 -5.65
N PRO A 419 21.08 -14.78 -5.69
CA PRO A 419 21.44 -15.62 -4.54
C PRO A 419 22.30 -14.84 -3.53
N LEU A 420 22.25 -15.22 -2.25
CA LEU A 420 23.02 -14.52 -1.21
C LEU A 420 24.54 -14.65 -1.42
N GLU A 421 24.97 -15.72 -2.06
CA GLU A 421 26.37 -15.98 -2.38
C GLU A 421 26.50 -16.54 -3.80
N GLY A 422 27.60 -16.19 -4.49
CA GLY A 422 27.91 -16.67 -5.83
C GLY A 422 27.15 -15.94 -6.94
N ALA A 423 27.34 -16.41 -8.17
CA ALA A 423 26.62 -15.89 -9.33
C ALA A 423 25.21 -16.52 -9.42
N PRO A 424 24.21 -15.81 -9.98
CA PRO A 424 22.91 -16.41 -10.25
C PRO A 424 23.03 -17.56 -11.28
N PRO A 425 22.05 -18.48 -11.30
CA PRO A 425 22.02 -19.56 -12.29
C PRO A 425 22.07 -19.04 -13.72
N ALA A 426 22.83 -19.69 -14.60
CA ALA A 426 22.89 -19.31 -16.00
C ALA A 426 21.52 -19.48 -16.68
N LEU A 427 21.14 -18.51 -17.49
CA LEU A 427 19.93 -18.60 -18.31
C LEU A 427 20.12 -19.61 -19.44
N VAL A 428 19.07 -20.40 -19.68
CA VAL A 428 19.00 -21.43 -20.71
C VAL A 428 18.34 -20.89 -21.97
N ASP A 429 19.03 -21.03 -23.12
CA ASP A 429 18.53 -20.64 -24.44
C ASP A 429 17.17 -21.28 -24.76
N GLY A 430 16.25 -20.48 -25.30
CA GLY A 430 14.90 -20.89 -25.66
C GLY A 430 13.93 -21.07 -24.48
N ARG A 431 14.34 -20.75 -23.25
CA ARG A 431 13.47 -20.80 -22.06
C ARG A 431 12.89 -19.41 -21.77
N ASP A 432 11.64 -19.40 -21.30
CA ASP A 432 10.96 -18.20 -20.86
C ASP A 432 11.30 -17.87 -19.39
N TYR A 433 11.46 -16.58 -19.11
CA TYR A 433 11.73 -16.01 -17.80
C TYR A 433 10.82 -14.82 -17.55
N TYR A 434 10.66 -14.47 -16.28
CA TYR A 434 9.91 -13.30 -15.85
C TYR A 434 10.90 -12.19 -15.44
N LEU A 435 10.83 -11.06 -16.14
CA LEU A 435 11.51 -9.82 -15.75
C LEU A 435 10.55 -8.98 -14.92
N TYR A 436 10.95 -8.67 -13.69
CA TYR A 436 10.26 -7.71 -12.82
C TYR A 436 11.25 -6.62 -12.43
N VAL A 437 10.93 -5.38 -12.75
CA VAL A 437 11.75 -4.20 -12.43
C VAL A 437 10.88 -3.22 -11.69
N SER A 438 11.36 -2.63 -10.60
CA SER A 438 10.60 -1.65 -9.84
C SER A 438 11.41 -0.42 -9.45
N ALA A 439 10.73 0.73 -9.48
CA ALA A 439 11.27 2.02 -9.05
C ALA A 439 11.41 2.07 -7.53
N ASP A 440 10.50 1.37 -6.84
CA ASP A 440 10.55 1.12 -5.40
C ASP A 440 9.75 -0.15 -5.06
N VAL A 441 9.63 -0.51 -3.78
CA VAL A 441 8.76 -1.60 -3.32
C VAL A 441 7.32 -1.32 -3.74
N MET A 442 6.67 -2.30 -4.37
CA MET A 442 5.38 -2.24 -5.07
C MET A 442 5.25 -1.34 -6.31
N ILE A 443 6.29 -0.61 -6.71
CA ILE A 443 6.15 0.37 -7.79
C ILE A 443 6.78 -0.22 -9.04
N PRO A 444 6.08 -1.11 -9.78
CA PRO A 444 6.65 -1.73 -10.95
C PRO A 444 6.94 -0.69 -12.03
N ILE A 445 8.03 -0.92 -12.73
CA ILE A 445 8.40 -0.24 -13.98
C ILE A 445 8.04 -1.17 -15.14
N THR A 446 8.59 -2.39 -15.13
CA THR A 446 8.22 -3.43 -16.10
C THR A 446 7.93 -4.74 -15.39
N ARG A 447 7.01 -5.51 -15.99
CA ARG A 447 6.56 -6.82 -15.52
C ARG A 447 6.16 -7.67 -16.71
N CYS A 448 7.13 -8.35 -17.32
CA CYS A 448 6.90 -9.04 -18.57
C CYS A 448 7.70 -10.33 -18.67
N THR A 449 7.24 -11.25 -19.50
CA THR A 449 7.89 -12.52 -19.78
C THR A 449 8.71 -12.45 -21.07
N PHE A 450 9.97 -12.89 -21.03
CA PHE A 450 10.85 -12.91 -22.19
C PHE A 450 11.42 -14.32 -22.43
N THR A 451 11.57 -14.69 -23.70
CA THR A 451 12.35 -15.88 -24.08
C THR A 451 13.82 -15.51 -24.18
N TYR A 452 14.67 -16.12 -23.36
CA TYR A 452 16.12 -15.92 -23.46
C TYR A 452 16.66 -16.51 -24.77
N ARG A 453 17.45 -15.73 -25.51
CA ARG A 453 18.12 -16.15 -26.74
C ARG A 453 19.62 -15.93 -26.59
N GLY A 454 20.35 -16.99 -26.25
CA GLY A 454 21.76 -16.97 -25.82
C GLY A 454 22.78 -17.11 -26.94
#